data_AF-A0A7Z9Y6E9-F1
#
_entry.id   AF-A0A7Z9Y6E9-F1
#
_cell.length_a   1.000
_cell.length_b   1.000
_cell.length_c   1.000
_cell.angle_alpha   90.00
_cell.angle_beta   90.00
_cell.angle_gamma   90.00
#
_symmetry.space_group_name_H-M   'P 1'
#
loop_
_entity.id
_entity.type
_entity.pdbx_description
1 polymer ?
#
loop_
_entity_poly.entity_id
_entity_poly.type
_entity_poly.pdbx_seq_one_letter_code
_entity_poly.pdbx_strand_id
1 'polypeptide(L)'
;MSDEQPMGVRWQEFETADEQTRRKMVRLAAERSARDLTAYEALVDMLAYHGETAVLVELARLVMPYFQTNAALTSRRKQELIAQATDTLIFQYVESGEDDLAVLQAALEQYMPVDETQLASFVAILRGERAYRWQLSHFVIEDMTEERQQAAAQNTTVLMLAFLGHLHRQEQIPLSKGNIMRQLWPVYLVERRTGQLEERVDMTAVMRGERPRPVIRPQPHPLCPDKATLEQYLAKLLNYQTQPYKAAAVFTLIPAWLRFLQACQLLDQTQQIAVSAELKSMADDLAAYWSDFSDDPALQQDVMVWRKEG
;
A
#
# COMPACT_ATOMS: atom_id res chain seq x y z
N MET A 1 7.96 31.29 -19.12
CA MET A 1 7.02 30.18 -18.88
C MET A 1 7.03 29.99 -17.39
N SER A 2 5.98 30.46 -16.72
CA SER A 2 5.83 30.23 -15.29
C SER A 2 5.43 28.76 -15.15
N ASP A 3 6.28 27.96 -14.50
CA ASP A 3 5.90 26.64 -14.02
C ASP A 3 4.80 26.87 -12.97
N GLU A 4 3.54 26.89 -13.41
CA GLU A 4 2.42 26.65 -12.51
C GLU A 4 2.60 25.23 -11.98
N GLN A 5 3.27 25.12 -10.83
CA GLN A 5 3.23 23.90 -10.04
C GLN A 5 1.76 23.50 -9.95
N PRO A 6 1.41 22.24 -10.28
CA PRO A 6 0.04 21.79 -10.11
C PRO A 6 -0.34 22.09 -8.67
N MET A 7 -1.37 22.93 -8.48
CA MET A 7 -1.94 23.26 -7.17
C MET A 7 -2.54 21.99 -6.57
N GLY A 8 -1.67 21.11 -6.07
CA GLY A 8 -2.00 19.99 -5.22
C GLY A 8 -2.36 20.50 -3.83
N VAL A 9 -3.32 19.86 -3.19
CA VAL A 9 -3.62 20.10 -1.78
C VAL A 9 -2.41 19.66 -0.96
N ARG A 10 -1.81 20.56 -0.19
CA ARG A 10 -0.73 20.23 0.73
C ARG A 10 -1.30 19.67 2.04
N TRP A 11 -0.63 18.69 2.63
CA TRP A 11 -1.11 18.07 3.88
C TRP A 11 -1.28 19.09 5.01
N GLN A 12 -0.26 19.93 5.26
CA GLN A 12 -0.33 20.97 6.30
C GLN A 12 -1.53 21.92 6.15
N GLU A 13 -1.87 22.31 4.92
CA GLU A 13 -3.02 23.17 4.64
C GLU A 13 -4.34 22.44 4.90
N PHE A 14 -4.39 21.14 4.55
CA PHE A 14 -5.56 20.31 4.73
C PHE A 14 -5.82 19.97 6.21
N GLU A 15 -4.77 19.60 6.95
CA GLU A 15 -4.83 19.22 8.36
C GLU A 15 -5.27 20.38 9.26
N THR A 16 -4.77 21.59 8.98
CA THR A 16 -5.06 22.79 9.78
C THR A 16 -6.36 23.50 9.38
N ALA A 17 -6.95 23.14 8.24
CA ALA A 17 -8.19 23.72 7.76
C ALA A 17 -9.40 23.25 8.59
N ASP A 18 -10.38 24.16 8.76
CA ASP A 18 -11.67 23.77 9.31
C ASP A 18 -12.43 22.81 8.38
N GLU A 19 -13.43 22.12 8.94
CA GLU A 19 -14.23 21.12 8.22
C GLU A 19 -14.88 21.67 6.94
N GLN A 20 -15.35 22.93 6.95
CA GLN A 20 -15.95 23.55 5.78
C GLN A 20 -14.93 23.78 4.67
N THR A 21 -13.73 24.21 5.04
CA THR A 21 -12.60 24.45 4.15
C THR A 21 -12.08 23.13 3.57
N ARG A 22 -11.94 22.09 4.40
CA ARG A 22 -11.58 20.74 3.95
C ARG A 22 -12.56 20.19 2.93
N ARG A 23 -13.88 20.28 3.19
CA ARG A 23 -14.92 19.88 2.22
C ARG A 23 -14.82 20.66 0.91
N LYS A 24 -14.54 21.96 0.97
CA LYS A 24 -14.34 22.79 -0.22
C LYS A 24 -13.11 22.33 -1.01
N MET A 25 -12.00 22.05 -0.33
CA MET A 25 -10.78 21.51 -0.96
C MET A 25 -11.06 20.17 -1.66
N VAL A 26 -11.78 19.25 -1.01
CA VAL A 26 -12.14 17.93 -1.57
C VAL A 26 -13.00 18.07 -2.82
N ARG A 27 -14.00 18.97 -2.82
CA ARG A 27 -14.83 19.23 -4.00
C ARG A 27 -14.02 19.82 -5.16
N LEU A 28 -13.17 20.81 -4.88
CA LEU A 28 -12.30 21.40 -5.90
C LEU A 28 -11.32 20.37 -6.46
N ALA A 29 -10.79 19.49 -5.61
CA ALA A 29 -9.94 18.39 -6.04
C ALA A 29 -10.73 17.42 -6.93
N ALA A 30 -11.93 16.99 -6.53
CA ALA A 30 -12.78 16.10 -7.32
C ALA A 30 -13.10 16.66 -8.72
N GLU A 31 -13.40 17.96 -8.81
CA GLU A 31 -13.62 18.65 -10.10
C GLU A 31 -12.37 18.64 -10.99
N ARG A 32 -11.17 18.75 -10.39
CA ARG A 32 -9.89 18.70 -11.10
C ARG A 32 -9.46 17.28 -11.46
N SER A 33 -9.78 16.29 -10.62
CA SER A 33 -9.47 14.87 -10.84
C SER A 33 -10.02 14.35 -12.15
N ALA A 34 -11.07 14.99 -12.66
CA ALA A 34 -11.59 14.73 -13.99
C ALA A 34 -10.56 14.95 -15.10
N ARG A 35 -9.67 15.92 -14.92
CA ARG A 35 -8.68 16.37 -15.92
C ARG A 35 -7.27 15.91 -15.60
N ASP A 36 -6.98 15.64 -14.32
CA ASP A 36 -5.66 15.25 -13.84
C ASP A 36 -5.77 14.05 -12.89
N LEU A 37 -5.56 12.86 -13.46
CA LEU A 37 -5.59 11.60 -12.73
C LEU A 37 -4.38 11.45 -11.79
N THR A 38 -3.23 12.03 -12.15
CA THR A 38 -2.02 11.98 -11.33
C THR A 38 -2.23 12.77 -10.04
N ALA A 39 -2.81 13.97 -10.13
CA ALA A 39 -3.15 14.77 -8.96
C ALA A 39 -4.21 14.08 -8.07
N TYR A 40 -5.17 13.37 -8.68
CA TYR A 40 -6.13 12.55 -7.94
C TYR A 40 -5.44 11.43 -7.16
N GLU A 41 -4.56 10.65 -7.80
CA GLU A 41 -3.84 9.57 -7.13
C GLU A 41 -2.98 10.08 -5.98
N ALA A 42 -2.26 11.19 -6.18
CA ALA A 42 -1.45 11.81 -5.13
C ALA A 42 -2.29 12.25 -3.92
N LEU A 43 -3.47 12.84 -4.16
CA LEU A 43 -4.41 13.22 -3.09
C LEU A 43 -4.94 11.99 -2.35
N VAL A 44 -5.32 10.93 -3.07
CA VAL A 44 -5.81 9.70 -2.44
C VAL A 44 -4.72 9.05 -1.60
N ASP A 45 -3.49 8.98 -2.10
CA ASP A 45 -2.35 8.42 -1.36
C ASP A 45 -2.07 9.24 -0.07
N MET A 46 -2.11 10.58 -0.15
CA MET A 46 -1.97 11.47 1.01
C MET A 46 -3.07 11.21 2.04
N LEU A 47 -4.34 11.28 1.64
CA LEU A 47 -5.47 11.10 2.54
C LEU A 47 -5.48 9.69 3.15
N ALA A 48 -5.15 8.67 2.36
CA ALA A 48 -5.07 7.30 2.85
C ALA A 48 -3.93 7.12 3.87
N TYR A 49 -2.77 7.72 3.63
CA TYR A 49 -1.64 7.66 4.55
C TYR A 49 -2.00 8.21 5.94
N HIS A 50 -2.77 9.29 5.98
CA HIS A 50 -3.20 9.97 7.20
C HIS A 50 -4.49 9.41 7.83
N GLY A 51 -5.06 8.35 7.27
CA GLY A 51 -6.26 7.74 7.85
C GLY A 51 -7.55 8.53 7.62
N GLU A 52 -7.59 9.42 6.63
CA GLU A 52 -8.73 10.28 6.32
C GLU A 52 -9.82 9.52 5.53
N THR A 53 -10.24 8.36 6.05
CA THR A 53 -11.15 7.42 5.35
C THR A 53 -12.50 8.05 5.02
N ALA A 54 -13.08 8.84 5.92
CA ALA A 54 -14.36 9.54 5.65
C ALA A 54 -14.25 10.54 4.50
N VAL A 55 -13.12 11.25 4.41
CA VAL A 55 -12.84 12.19 3.32
C VAL A 55 -12.64 11.45 2.00
N LEU A 56 -11.94 10.31 2.03
CA LEU A 56 -11.77 9.46 0.85
C LEU A 56 -13.11 8.95 0.31
N VAL A 57 -14.05 8.58 1.18
CA VAL A 57 -15.40 8.20 0.75
C VAL A 57 -16.14 9.37 0.10
N GLU A 58 -16.07 10.57 0.67
CA GLU A 58 -16.67 11.76 0.04
C GLU A 58 -16.05 12.02 -1.33
N LEU A 59 -14.73 11.98 -1.43
CA LEU A 59 -13.98 12.17 -2.67
C LEU A 59 -14.40 11.13 -3.72
N ALA A 60 -14.40 9.85 -3.37
CA ALA A 60 -14.80 8.74 -4.24
C ALA A 60 -16.22 8.94 -4.80
N ARG A 61 -17.17 9.30 -3.92
CA ARG A 61 -18.56 9.58 -4.32
C ARG A 61 -18.67 10.72 -5.32
N LEU A 62 -17.86 11.77 -5.16
CA LEU A 62 -17.88 12.93 -6.07
C LEU A 62 -17.28 12.61 -7.44
N VAL A 63 -16.20 11.83 -7.50
CA VAL A 63 -15.48 11.55 -8.75
C VAL A 63 -16.06 10.38 -9.55
N MET A 64 -16.75 9.44 -8.90
CA MET A 64 -17.14 8.19 -9.55
C MET A 64 -18.06 8.35 -10.76
N PRO A 65 -19.12 9.20 -10.74
CA PRO A 65 -19.97 9.40 -11.92
C PRO A 65 -19.19 9.88 -13.14
N TYR A 66 -18.14 10.68 -12.91
CA TYR A 66 -17.25 11.13 -13.96
C TYR A 66 -16.38 9.98 -14.50
N PHE A 67 -15.74 9.20 -13.64
CA PHE A 67 -14.89 8.09 -14.08
C PHE A 67 -15.65 7.00 -14.85
N GLN A 68 -16.88 6.71 -14.44
CA GLN A 68 -17.72 5.73 -15.14
C GLN A 68 -18.04 6.18 -16.58
N THR A 69 -18.35 7.46 -16.77
CA THR A 69 -18.77 8.03 -18.06
C THR A 69 -17.62 8.51 -18.95
N ASN A 70 -16.43 8.72 -18.39
CA ASN A 70 -15.28 9.22 -19.14
C ASN A 70 -14.78 8.19 -20.17
N ALA A 71 -14.88 8.53 -21.46
CA ALA A 71 -14.44 7.69 -22.57
C ALA A 71 -12.91 7.62 -22.73
N ALA A 72 -12.16 8.56 -22.16
CA ALA A 72 -10.70 8.57 -22.19
C ALA A 72 -10.06 7.53 -21.26
N LEU A 73 -10.80 7.06 -20.25
CA LEU A 73 -10.32 6.03 -19.33
C LEU A 73 -10.52 4.63 -19.93
N THR A 74 -9.47 3.82 -19.89
CA THR A 74 -9.55 2.41 -20.28
C THR A 74 -10.43 1.61 -19.32
N SER A 75 -11.01 0.51 -19.77
CA SER A 75 -11.85 -0.36 -18.92
C SER A 75 -11.12 -0.86 -17.68
N ARG A 76 -9.85 -1.25 -17.83
CA ARG A 76 -8.99 -1.65 -16.70
C ARG A 76 -8.87 -0.52 -15.68
N ARG A 77 -8.62 0.71 -16.15
CA ARG A 77 -8.44 1.84 -15.24
C ARG A 77 -9.73 2.20 -14.49
N LYS A 78 -10.88 2.09 -15.15
CA LYS A 78 -12.19 2.25 -14.50
C LYS A 78 -12.39 1.20 -13.40
N GLN A 79 -12.02 -0.05 -13.66
CA GLN A 79 -12.11 -1.13 -12.67
C GLN A 79 -11.20 -0.87 -11.46
N GLU A 80 -9.98 -0.39 -11.67
CA GLU A 80 -9.05 -0.02 -10.58
C GLU A 80 -9.64 1.10 -9.69
N LEU A 81 -10.24 2.13 -10.30
CA LEU A 81 -10.87 3.24 -9.56
C LEU A 81 -12.12 2.79 -8.79
N ILE A 82 -12.94 1.92 -9.40
CA ILE A 82 -14.12 1.32 -8.73
C ILE A 82 -13.66 0.46 -7.55
N ALA A 83 -12.64 -0.39 -7.74
CA ALA A 83 -12.10 -1.23 -6.66
C ALA A 83 -11.60 -0.38 -5.49
N GLN A 84 -10.87 0.72 -5.77
CA GLN A 84 -10.39 1.64 -4.74
C GLN A 84 -11.53 2.31 -3.95
N ALA A 85 -12.60 2.74 -4.63
CA ALA A 85 -13.77 3.31 -3.97
C ALA A 85 -14.51 2.28 -3.11
N THR A 86 -14.68 1.06 -3.63
CA THR A 86 -15.27 -0.08 -2.90
C THR A 86 -14.48 -0.39 -1.64
N ASP A 87 -13.14 -0.51 -1.73
CA ASP A 87 -12.28 -0.76 -0.58
C ASP A 87 -12.45 0.34 0.48
N THR A 88 -12.48 1.61 0.07
CA THR A 88 -12.63 2.75 0.98
C THR A 88 -13.96 2.72 1.75
N LEU A 89 -15.05 2.37 1.07
CA LEU A 89 -16.37 2.22 1.71
C LEU A 89 -16.39 1.07 2.72
N ILE A 90 -15.79 -0.07 2.36
CA ILE A 90 -15.65 -1.21 3.27
C ILE A 90 -14.82 -0.81 4.50
N PHE A 91 -13.73 -0.06 4.31
CA PHE A 91 -12.91 0.40 5.42
C PHE A 91 -13.67 1.35 6.34
N GLN A 92 -14.40 2.32 5.79
CA GLN A 92 -15.23 3.21 6.59
C GLN A 92 -16.24 2.42 7.43
N TYR A 93 -16.89 1.42 6.83
CA TYR A 93 -17.84 0.55 7.51
C TYR A 93 -17.20 -0.24 8.66
N VAL A 94 -16.03 -0.83 8.43
CA VAL A 94 -15.31 -1.58 9.48
C VAL A 94 -14.84 -0.64 10.59
N GLU A 95 -14.30 0.53 10.25
CA GLU A 95 -13.79 1.52 11.21
C GLU A 95 -14.90 2.20 12.01
N SER A 96 -16.11 2.34 11.46
CA SER A 96 -17.25 2.90 12.19
C SER A 96 -17.88 1.92 13.20
N GLY A 97 -17.53 0.64 13.14
CA GLY A 97 -18.17 -0.41 13.94
C GLY A 97 -19.63 -0.65 13.58
N GLU A 98 -20.05 -0.29 12.36
CA GLU A 98 -21.40 -0.60 11.87
C GLU A 98 -21.50 -2.11 11.63
N ASP A 99 -22.62 -2.75 11.98
CA ASP A 99 -22.80 -4.20 11.90
C ASP A 99 -23.84 -4.64 10.87
N ASP A 100 -24.64 -3.70 10.35
CA ASP A 100 -25.62 -4.00 9.31
C ASP A 100 -24.98 -4.07 7.92
N LEU A 101 -24.64 -5.28 7.49
CA LEU A 101 -24.04 -5.52 6.18
C LEU A 101 -24.93 -5.06 5.01
N ALA A 102 -26.26 -5.00 5.20
CA ALA A 102 -27.16 -4.52 4.16
C ALA A 102 -26.94 -3.03 3.85
N VAL A 103 -26.51 -2.23 4.84
CA VAL A 103 -26.15 -0.81 4.63
C VAL A 103 -24.92 -0.70 3.74
N LEU A 104 -23.88 -1.49 4.01
CA LEU A 104 -22.68 -1.52 3.18
C LEU A 104 -22.98 -2.03 1.76
N GLN A 105 -23.76 -3.11 1.64
CA GLN A 105 -24.16 -3.65 0.36
C GLN A 105 -24.90 -2.60 -0.48
N ALA A 106 -25.91 -1.92 0.09
CA ALA A 106 -26.66 -0.89 -0.61
C ALA A 106 -25.79 0.30 -1.06
N ALA A 107 -24.75 0.63 -0.29
CA ALA A 107 -23.77 1.66 -0.68
C ALA A 107 -22.89 1.20 -1.85
N LEU A 108 -22.43 -0.05 -1.84
CA LEU A 108 -21.57 -0.62 -2.88
C LEU A 108 -22.31 -0.87 -4.20
N GLU A 109 -23.59 -1.26 -4.14
CA GLU A 109 -24.44 -1.51 -5.31
C GLU A 109 -24.66 -0.27 -6.20
N GLN A 110 -24.37 0.92 -5.68
CA GLN A 110 -24.34 2.16 -6.47
C GLN A 110 -23.20 2.18 -7.51
N TYR A 111 -22.17 1.36 -7.31
CA TYR A 111 -20.97 1.32 -8.15
C TYR A 111 -20.85 0.05 -8.97
N MET A 112 -21.21 -1.10 -8.38
CA MET A 112 -21.08 -2.41 -9.00
C MET A 112 -22.02 -3.43 -8.35
N PRO A 113 -22.46 -4.48 -9.06
CA PRO A 113 -23.15 -5.61 -8.44
C PRO A 113 -22.29 -6.24 -7.33
N VAL A 114 -22.93 -6.56 -6.20
CA VAL A 114 -22.27 -7.11 -5.02
C VAL A 114 -22.69 -8.55 -4.81
N ASP A 115 -21.70 -9.43 -4.61
CA ASP A 115 -21.93 -10.77 -4.08
C ASP A 115 -21.90 -10.69 -2.55
N GLU A 116 -23.07 -10.88 -1.92
CA GLU A 116 -23.24 -10.81 -0.47
C GLU A 116 -22.32 -11.77 0.28
N THR A 117 -22.11 -12.98 -0.24
CA THR A 117 -21.27 -14.01 0.40
C THR A 117 -19.80 -13.58 0.36
N GLN A 118 -19.33 -13.04 -0.76
CA GLN A 118 -17.96 -12.53 -0.86
C GLN A 118 -17.75 -11.29 0.00
N LEU A 119 -18.73 -10.38 0.03
CA LEU A 119 -18.67 -9.19 0.89
C LEU A 119 -18.60 -9.58 2.38
N ALA A 120 -19.49 -10.47 2.83
CA ALA A 120 -19.49 -10.98 4.20
C ALA A 120 -18.16 -11.65 4.55
N SER A 121 -17.62 -12.47 3.64
CA SER A 121 -16.30 -13.08 3.85
C SER A 121 -15.19 -12.04 3.94
N PHE A 122 -15.21 -10.99 3.11
CA PHE A 122 -14.20 -9.94 3.13
C PHE A 122 -14.21 -9.18 4.47
N VAL A 123 -15.41 -8.77 4.93
CA VAL A 123 -15.61 -8.09 6.22
C VAL A 123 -15.17 -8.99 7.39
N ALA A 124 -15.55 -10.27 7.39
CA ALA A 124 -15.16 -11.22 8.44
C ALA A 124 -13.64 -11.37 8.58
N ILE A 125 -12.88 -11.29 7.47
CA ILE A 125 -11.41 -11.31 7.50
C ILE A 125 -10.88 -10.02 8.14
N LEU A 126 -11.38 -8.86 7.72
CA LEU A 126 -10.98 -7.56 8.26
C LEU A 126 -11.32 -7.41 9.75
N ARG A 127 -12.36 -8.09 10.23
CA ARG A 127 -12.73 -8.15 11.66
C ARG A 127 -11.99 -9.23 12.45
N GLY A 128 -11.33 -10.16 11.76
CA GLY A 128 -10.60 -11.26 12.40
C GLY A 128 -11.52 -12.38 12.89
N GLU A 129 -12.77 -12.40 12.44
CA GLU A 129 -13.76 -13.45 12.70
C GLU A 129 -13.40 -14.73 11.92
N ARG A 130 -12.63 -14.59 10.85
CA ARG A 130 -12.12 -15.70 10.05
C ARG A 130 -10.61 -15.87 10.25
N ALA A 131 -10.22 -17.05 10.73
CA ALA A 131 -8.82 -17.44 10.90
C ALA A 131 -8.36 -18.37 9.77
N TYR A 132 -7.10 -18.21 9.35
CA TYR A 132 -6.44 -19.08 8.38
C TYR A 132 -5.18 -19.67 9.01
N ARG A 133 -4.84 -20.89 8.57
CA ARG A 133 -3.58 -21.55 8.91
C ARG A 133 -2.74 -21.64 7.65
N TRP A 134 -1.75 -20.76 7.55
CA TRP A 134 -0.83 -20.75 6.43
C TRP A 134 0.43 -21.57 6.70
N GLN A 135 1.06 -22.00 5.63
CA GLN A 135 2.41 -22.54 5.60
C GLN A 135 3.19 -21.78 4.55
N LEU A 136 4.52 -21.70 4.69
CA LEU A 136 5.36 -20.99 3.71
C LEU A 136 5.20 -21.56 2.29
N SER A 137 4.99 -22.87 2.16
CA SER A 137 4.74 -23.55 0.88
C SER A 137 3.50 -23.02 0.13
N HIS A 138 2.56 -22.35 0.82
CA HIS A 138 1.39 -21.75 0.18
C HIS A 138 1.71 -20.49 -0.63
N PHE A 139 2.95 -19.96 -0.54
CA PHE A 139 3.38 -18.72 -1.18
C PHE A 139 4.58 -18.88 -2.11
N VAL A 140 5.27 -20.03 -2.08
CA VAL A 140 6.44 -20.32 -2.92
C VAL A 140 5.95 -20.76 -4.32
N ILE A 141 6.42 -20.11 -5.38
CA ILE A 141 5.96 -20.29 -6.77
C ILE A 141 6.92 -21.12 -7.64
N GLU A 142 8.12 -21.43 -7.14
CA GLU A 142 9.14 -22.17 -7.89
C GLU A 142 8.60 -23.55 -8.34
N ASP A 143 8.77 -23.86 -9.62
CA ASP A 143 8.36 -25.12 -10.28
C ASP A 143 6.87 -25.51 -10.12
N MET A 144 6.00 -24.52 -9.93
CA MET A 144 4.56 -24.71 -9.78
C MET A 144 3.80 -24.79 -11.11
N THR A 145 2.79 -25.66 -11.15
CA THR A 145 1.71 -25.65 -12.16
C THR A 145 0.93 -24.34 -12.10
N GLU A 146 0.31 -23.91 -13.20
CA GLU A 146 -0.52 -22.69 -13.27
C GLU A 146 -1.57 -22.61 -12.15
N GLU A 147 -2.25 -23.72 -11.87
CA GLU A 147 -3.23 -23.83 -10.77
C GLU A 147 -2.62 -23.47 -9.41
N ARG A 148 -1.39 -23.94 -9.15
CA ARG A 148 -0.69 -23.66 -7.90
C ARG A 148 -0.21 -22.21 -7.82
N GLN A 149 0.19 -21.62 -8.95
CA GLN A 149 0.52 -20.19 -9.00
C GLN A 149 -0.71 -19.32 -8.70
N GLN A 150 -1.87 -19.69 -9.24
CA GLN A 150 -3.13 -19.04 -8.95
C GLN A 150 -3.52 -19.18 -7.47
N ALA A 151 -3.36 -20.37 -6.89
CA ALA A 151 -3.59 -20.60 -5.46
C ALA A 151 -2.65 -19.75 -4.59
N ALA A 152 -1.36 -19.63 -4.95
CA ALA A 152 -0.40 -18.79 -4.23
C ALA A 152 -0.76 -17.30 -4.32
N ALA A 153 -1.22 -16.83 -5.48
CA ALA A 153 -1.72 -15.47 -5.64
C ALA A 153 -2.97 -15.21 -4.78
N GLN A 154 -3.93 -16.13 -4.77
CA GLN A 154 -5.11 -16.05 -3.91
C GLN A 154 -4.74 -16.04 -2.42
N ASN A 155 -3.84 -16.92 -1.99
CA ASN A 155 -3.34 -16.95 -0.61
C ASN A 155 -2.66 -15.64 -0.23
N THR A 156 -1.88 -15.05 -1.13
CA THR A 156 -1.24 -13.74 -0.91
C THR A 156 -2.29 -12.64 -0.73
N THR A 157 -3.32 -12.60 -1.57
CA THR A 157 -4.43 -11.64 -1.44
C THR A 157 -5.13 -11.77 -0.08
N VAL A 158 -5.47 -13.00 0.33
CA VAL A 158 -6.13 -13.25 1.62
C VAL A 158 -5.21 -12.92 2.80
N LEU A 159 -3.92 -13.23 2.70
CA LEU A 159 -2.92 -12.87 3.70
C LEU A 159 -2.85 -11.35 3.88
N MET A 160 -2.84 -10.58 2.78
CA MET A 160 -2.82 -9.12 2.87
C MET A 160 -4.10 -8.55 3.49
N LEU A 161 -5.27 -9.14 3.24
CA LEU A 161 -6.51 -8.72 3.91
C LEU A 161 -6.48 -9.01 5.41
N ALA A 162 -6.00 -10.19 5.80
CA ALA A 162 -5.83 -10.52 7.21
C ALA A 162 -4.82 -9.59 7.90
N PHE A 163 -3.76 -9.18 7.19
CA PHE A 163 -2.82 -8.17 7.67
C PHE A 163 -3.49 -6.81 7.88
N LEU A 164 -4.33 -6.34 6.95
CA LEU A 164 -5.09 -5.09 7.17
C LEU A 164 -5.94 -5.16 8.44
N GLY A 165 -6.64 -6.28 8.64
CA GLY A 165 -7.38 -6.48 9.87
C GLY A 165 -6.51 -6.48 11.12
N HIS A 166 -5.30 -7.08 11.05
CA HIS A 166 -4.33 -7.05 12.14
C HIS A 166 -3.85 -5.62 12.44
N LEU A 167 -3.50 -4.83 11.41
CA LEU A 167 -3.11 -3.43 11.54
C LEU A 167 -4.16 -2.62 12.30
N HIS A 168 -5.42 -2.74 11.90
CA HIS A 168 -6.50 -1.99 12.54
C HIS A 168 -6.73 -2.42 13.99
N ARG A 169 -6.84 -3.72 14.26
CA ARG A 169 -7.24 -4.22 15.59
C ARG A 169 -6.11 -4.23 16.61
N GLN A 170 -4.89 -4.58 16.20
CA GLN A 170 -3.76 -4.80 17.11
C GLN A 170 -2.80 -3.61 17.13
N GLU A 171 -2.58 -2.97 15.98
CA GLU A 171 -1.62 -1.88 15.84
C GLU A 171 -2.30 -0.50 15.86
N GLN A 172 -3.64 -0.44 15.85
CA GLN A 172 -4.43 0.80 15.80
C GLN A 172 -4.09 1.68 14.59
N ILE A 173 -3.70 1.04 13.48
CA ILE A 173 -3.35 1.73 12.23
C ILE A 173 -4.59 1.77 11.32
N PRO A 174 -4.93 2.94 10.73
CA PRO A 174 -6.05 3.05 9.79
C PRO A 174 -5.97 2.06 8.63
N LEU A 175 -7.10 1.48 8.26
CA LEU A 175 -7.19 0.51 7.15
C LEU A 175 -6.79 1.16 5.82
N SER A 176 -7.10 2.44 5.64
CA SER A 176 -6.72 3.21 4.46
C SER A 176 -5.20 3.32 4.29
N LYS A 177 -4.43 3.56 5.38
CA LYS A 177 -2.96 3.54 5.35
C LYS A 177 -2.43 2.14 5.05
N GLY A 178 -2.98 1.13 5.71
CA GLY A 178 -2.63 -0.27 5.45
C GLY A 178 -2.89 -0.69 4.00
N ASN A 179 -3.96 -0.18 3.38
CA ASN A 179 -4.33 -0.51 2.01
C ASN A 179 -3.28 -0.08 0.98
N ILE A 180 -2.54 1.00 1.26
CA ILE A 180 -1.39 1.40 0.44
C ILE A 180 -0.38 0.25 0.36
N MET A 181 -0.02 -0.34 1.51
CA MET A 181 0.86 -1.51 1.55
C MET A 181 0.21 -2.73 0.88
N ARG A 182 -1.10 -2.97 1.07
CA ARG A 182 -1.80 -4.07 0.37
C ARG A 182 -1.65 -3.99 -1.16
N GLN A 183 -1.69 -2.80 -1.73
CA GLN A 183 -1.57 -2.61 -3.17
C GLN A 183 -0.13 -2.81 -3.67
N LEU A 184 0.87 -2.39 -2.90
CA LEU A 184 2.27 -2.36 -3.32
C LEU A 184 3.04 -3.64 -2.97
N TRP A 185 2.72 -4.25 -1.82
CA TRP A 185 3.50 -5.36 -1.29
C TRP A 185 3.50 -6.61 -2.17
N PRO A 186 2.37 -7.06 -2.74
CA PRO A 186 2.38 -8.18 -3.68
C PRO A 186 3.25 -7.91 -4.91
N VAL A 187 3.27 -6.66 -5.41
CA VAL A 187 4.12 -6.25 -6.53
C VAL A 187 5.58 -6.35 -6.13
N TYR A 188 5.96 -5.79 -4.97
CA TYR A 188 7.31 -5.90 -4.42
C TYR A 188 7.77 -7.36 -4.32
N LEU A 189 6.96 -8.25 -3.74
CA LEU A 189 7.31 -9.68 -3.58
C LEU A 189 7.53 -10.37 -4.93
N VAL A 190 6.72 -10.06 -5.94
CA VAL A 190 6.87 -10.60 -7.30
C VAL A 190 8.11 -10.05 -7.98
N GLU A 191 8.35 -8.73 -7.92
CA GLU A 191 9.51 -8.08 -8.55
C GLU A 191 10.82 -8.58 -7.92
N ARG A 192 10.83 -8.76 -6.60
CA ARG A 192 11.93 -9.36 -5.86
C ARG A 192 12.22 -10.78 -6.32
N ARG A 193 11.21 -11.65 -6.33
CA ARG A 193 11.38 -13.06 -6.71
C ARG A 193 11.81 -13.22 -8.17
N THR A 194 11.36 -12.33 -9.05
CA THR A 194 11.69 -12.38 -10.48
C THR A 194 13.02 -11.71 -10.83
N GLY A 195 13.76 -11.23 -9.82
CA GLY A 195 15.06 -10.57 -10.01
C GLY A 195 14.97 -9.16 -10.58
N GLN A 196 13.77 -8.57 -10.69
CA GLN A 196 13.59 -7.21 -11.24
C GLN A 196 14.14 -6.12 -10.32
N LEU A 197 14.36 -6.45 -9.04
CA LEU A 197 14.95 -5.58 -8.02
C LEU A 197 16.43 -5.88 -7.77
N GLU A 198 17.05 -6.76 -8.56
CA GLU A 198 18.49 -6.97 -8.48
C GLU A 198 19.23 -5.75 -9.03
N GLU A 199 20.35 -5.40 -8.38
CA GLU A 199 21.23 -4.35 -8.85
C GLU A 199 21.70 -4.66 -10.27
N ARG A 200 21.46 -3.73 -11.19
CA ARG A 200 21.88 -3.91 -12.57
C ARG A 200 23.40 -4.10 -12.60
N VAL A 201 23.84 -5.16 -13.26
CA VAL A 201 25.27 -5.40 -13.49
C VAL A 201 25.88 -4.15 -14.11
N ASP A 202 26.94 -3.64 -13.50
CA ASP A 202 27.70 -2.51 -14.04
C ASP A 202 28.21 -2.87 -15.44
N MET A 203 27.55 -2.33 -16.46
CA MET A 203 27.90 -2.56 -17.86
C MET A 203 29.33 -2.09 -18.15
N THR A 204 29.86 -1.12 -17.40
CA THR A 204 31.25 -0.68 -17.55
C THR A 204 32.24 -1.73 -17.04
N ALA A 205 31.90 -2.47 -15.97
CA ALA A 205 32.69 -3.60 -15.50
C ALA A 205 32.68 -4.75 -16.52
N VAL A 206 31.51 -5.03 -17.11
CA VAL A 206 31.37 -6.02 -18.20
C VAL A 206 32.22 -5.62 -19.41
N MET A 207 32.17 -4.35 -19.83
CA MET A 207 33.00 -3.83 -20.93
C MET A 207 34.51 -3.88 -20.64
N ARG A 208 34.91 -3.80 -19.36
CA ARG A 208 36.30 -4.00 -18.92
C ARG A 208 36.73 -5.47 -18.88
N GLY A 209 35.85 -6.41 -19.23
CA GLY A 209 36.13 -7.84 -19.19
C GLY A 209 36.11 -8.43 -17.79
N GLU A 210 35.60 -7.69 -16.80
CA GLU A 210 35.39 -8.20 -15.45
C GLU A 210 34.22 -9.18 -15.50
N ARG A 211 34.52 -10.48 -15.33
CA ARG A 211 33.46 -11.49 -15.28
C ARG A 211 32.63 -11.26 -14.01
N PRO A 212 31.31 -11.04 -14.12
CA PRO A 212 30.46 -10.95 -12.94
C PRO A 212 30.60 -12.25 -12.15
N ARG A 213 31.05 -12.14 -10.89
CA ARG A 213 31.09 -13.28 -9.99
C ARG A 213 29.65 -13.57 -9.58
N PRO A 214 29.12 -14.79 -9.82
CA PRO A 214 27.80 -15.13 -9.35
C PRO A 214 27.80 -15.05 -7.83
N VAL A 215 27.10 -14.06 -7.27
CA VAL A 215 26.89 -13.97 -5.83
C VAL A 215 25.84 -15.00 -5.49
N ILE A 216 26.25 -16.15 -4.94
CA ILE A 216 25.32 -17.14 -4.40
C ILE A 216 24.68 -16.51 -3.17
N ARG A 217 23.49 -15.95 -3.34
CA ARG A 217 22.69 -15.44 -2.22
C ARG A 217 21.92 -16.63 -1.62
N PRO A 218 21.88 -16.77 -0.29
CA PRO A 218 20.95 -17.71 0.33
C PRO A 218 19.53 -17.41 -0.17
N GLN A 219 18.73 -18.46 -0.40
CA GLN A 219 17.35 -18.27 -0.84
C GLN A 219 16.64 -17.38 0.19
N PRO A 220 16.18 -16.20 -0.22
CA PRO A 220 15.64 -15.27 0.74
C PRO A 220 14.24 -15.71 1.18
N HIS A 221 13.84 -15.34 2.38
CA HIS A 221 12.52 -15.68 2.89
C HIS A 221 11.41 -15.13 1.96
N PRO A 222 10.40 -15.92 1.55
CA PRO A 222 9.49 -15.55 0.46
C PRO A 222 8.57 -14.36 0.78
N LEU A 223 8.35 -14.08 2.08
CA LEU A 223 7.45 -13.01 2.54
C LEU A 223 8.15 -11.87 3.27
N CYS A 224 9.45 -12.02 3.57
CA CYS A 224 10.20 -10.97 4.28
C CYS A 224 11.03 -10.18 3.27
N PRO A 225 11.05 -8.84 3.39
CA PRO A 225 11.94 -8.03 2.59
C PRO A 225 13.40 -8.27 3.01
N ASP A 226 14.33 -7.93 2.12
CA ASP A 226 15.73 -7.70 2.45
C ASP A 226 16.10 -6.27 2.09
N LYS A 227 17.19 -5.76 2.67
CA LYS A 227 17.58 -4.36 2.51
C LYS A 227 17.78 -3.98 1.05
N ALA A 228 18.56 -4.77 0.32
CA ALA A 228 18.97 -4.43 -1.04
C ALA A 228 17.77 -4.31 -2.00
N THR A 229 16.84 -5.27 -1.96
CA THR A 229 15.67 -5.23 -2.85
C THR A 229 14.64 -4.20 -2.42
N LEU A 230 14.48 -3.96 -1.11
CA LEU A 230 13.60 -2.91 -0.61
C LEU A 230 14.11 -1.50 -0.98
N GLU A 231 15.42 -1.25 -0.86
CA GLU A 231 16.04 0.01 -1.28
C GLU A 231 15.75 0.33 -2.75
N GLN A 232 15.93 -0.64 -3.65
CA GLN A 232 15.63 -0.48 -5.07
C GLN A 232 14.14 -0.20 -5.32
N TYR A 233 13.26 -0.89 -4.59
CA TYR A 233 11.82 -0.68 -4.71
C TYR A 233 11.38 0.71 -4.22
N LEU A 234 11.91 1.16 -3.09
CA LEU A 234 11.64 2.51 -2.57
C LEU A 234 12.22 3.58 -3.50
N ALA A 235 13.45 3.40 -4.00
CA ALA A 235 14.04 4.29 -4.99
C ALA A 235 13.18 4.39 -6.26
N LYS A 236 12.57 3.29 -6.70
CA LYS A 236 11.62 3.29 -7.83
C LYS A 236 10.38 4.15 -7.54
N LEU A 237 9.80 4.05 -6.35
CA LEU A 237 8.64 4.86 -5.94
C LEU A 237 8.98 6.35 -5.83
N LEU A 238 10.17 6.67 -5.29
CA LEU A 238 10.59 8.04 -5.03
C LEU A 238 11.13 8.76 -6.27
N ASN A 239 11.89 8.08 -7.14
CA ASN A 239 12.58 8.73 -8.26
C ASN A 239 11.75 8.79 -9.55
N TYR A 240 10.92 7.79 -9.86
CA TYR A 240 10.22 7.76 -11.14
C TYR A 240 8.84 8.40 -11.10
N GLN A 241 8.13 8.30 -9.97
CA GLN A 241 6.74 8.71 -9.86
C GLN A 241 6.48 9.67 -8.69
N THR A 242 7.53 10.05 -7.94
CA THR A 242 7.47 10.88 -6.71
C THR A 242 6.25 10.52 -5.86
N GLN A 243 6.24 9.30 -5.32
CA GLN A 243 5.13 8.79 -4.50
C GLN A 243 5.56 8.68 -3.01
N PRO A 244 5.74 9.81 -2.31
CA PRO A 244 6.32 9.82 -0.97
C PRO A 244 5.47 9.06 0.05
N TYR A 245 4.14 9.23 0.00
CA TYR A 245 3.19 8.54 0.89
C TYR A 245 3.21 7.02 0.72
N LYS A 246 3.34 6.53 -0.52
CA LYS A 246 3.47 5.11 -0.84
C LYS A 246 4.77 4.53 -0.30
N ALA A 247 5.89 5.20 -0.55
CA ALA A 247 7.19 4.79 -0.04
C ALA A 247 7.21 4.77 1.50
N ALA A 248 6.66 5.83 2.13
CA ALA A 248 6.58 5.94 3.57
C ALA A 248 5.70 4.84 4.18
N ALA A 249 4.50 4.57 3.62
CA ALA A 249 3.62 3.51 4.09
C ALA A 249 4.29 2.13 4.00
N VAL A 250 4.93 1.82 2.87
CA VAL A 250 5.65 0.54 2.71
C VAL A 250 6.73 0.39 3.76
N PHE A 251 7.56 1.41 3.97
CA PHE A 251 8.66 1.31 4.92
C PHE A 251 8.18 1.24 6.38
N THR A 252 7.29 2.15 6.77
CA THR A 252 6.83 2.29 8.16
C THR A 252 5.93 1.16 8.64
N LEU A 253 5.29 0.42 7.74
CA LEU A 253 4.43 -0.72 8.09
C LEU A 253 5.16 -2.07 8.13
N ILE A 254 6.45 -2.14 7.76
CA ILE A 254 7.26 -3.37 7.84
C ILE A 254 7.30 -3.97 9.26
N PRO A 255 7.49 -3.20 10.35
CA PRO A 255 7.53 -3.78 11.69
C PRO A 255 6.25 -4.53 12.05
N ALA A 256 5.10 -3.93 11.73
CA ALA A 256 3.79 -4.55 11.91
C ALA A 256 3.62 -5.78 11.01
N TRP A 257 4.11 -5.73 9.77
CA TRP A 257 4.12 -6.90 8.87
C TRP A 257 4.92 -8.07 9.45
N LEU A 258 6.11 -7.81 10.02
CA LEU A 258 6.93 -8.86 10.63
C LEU A 258 6.28 -9.46 11.88
N ARG A 259 5.66 -8.62 12.73
CA ARG A 259 4.87 -9.08 13.89
C ARG A 259 3.66 -9.90 13.46
N PHE A 260 2.98 -9.49 12.39
CA PHE A 260 1.87 -10.25 11.81
C PHE A 260 2.32 -11.62 11.28
N LEU A 261 3.42 -11.68 10.52
CA LEU A 261 3.96 -12.95 10.03
C LEU A 261 4.34 -13.89 11.18
N GLN A 262 4.91 -13.34 12.26
CA GLN A 262 5.20 -14.10 13.47
C GLN A 262 3.92 -14.62 14.15
N ALA A 263 2.89 -13.80 14.28
CA ALA A 263 1.60 -14.20 14.83
C ALA A 263 0.93 -15.31 13.99
N CYS A 264 1.17 -15.31 12.67
CA CYS A 264 0.72 -16.37 11.76
C CYS A 264 1.63 -17.60 11.72
N GLN A 265 2.71 -17.64 12.52
CA GLN A 265 3.72 -18.71 12.52
C GLN A 265 4.41 -18.90 11.16
N LEU A 266 4.45 -17.84 10.35
CA LEU A 266 5.18 -17.79 9.06
C LEU A 266 6.61 -17.25 9.23
N LEU A 267 6.94 -16.75 10.41
CA LEU A 267 8.24 -16.19 10.75
C LEU A 267 8.55 -16.53 12.20
N ASP A 268 9.75 -17.00 12.49
CA ASP A 268 10.18 -17.16 13.89
C ASP A 268 10.72 -15.84 14.48
N GLN A 269 10.84 -15.78 15.80
CA GLN A 269 11.31 -14.58 16.50
C GLN A 269 12.75 -14.19 16.10
N THR A 270 13.61 -15.16 15.83
CA THR A 270 15.01 -14.91 15.47
C THR A 270 15.07 -14.26 14.09
N GLN A 271 14.31 -14.78 13.13
CA GLN A 271 14.18 -14.22 11.79
C GLN A 271 13.57 -12.82 11.82
N GLN A 272 12.53 -12.61 12.64
CA GLN A 272 11.90 -11.30 12.81
C GLN A 272 12.89 -10.25 13.33
N ILE A 273 13.70 -10.58 14.33
CA ILE A 273 14.76 -9.69 14.87
C ILE A 273 15.82 -9.43 13.81
N ALA A 274 16.29 -10.46 13.10
CA ALA A 274 17.34 -10.32 12.09
C ALA A 274 16.90 -9.41 10.93
N VAL A 275 15.71 -9.64 10.37
CA VAL A 275 15.14 -8.82 9.29
C VAL A 275 14.92 -7.39 9.77
N SER A 276 14.37 -7.20 10.98
CA SER A 276 14.17 -5.85 11.53
C SER A 276 15.48 -5.09 11.69
N ALA A 277 16.53 -5.73 12.20
CA ALA A 277 17.83 -5.11 12.41
C ALA A 277 18.50 -4.70 11.09
N GLU A 278 18.38 -5.53 10.05
CA GLU A 278 18.91 -5.23 8.71
C GLU A 278 18.26 -3.97 8.12
N LEU A 279 16.93 -3.90 8.13
CA LEU A 279 16.16 -2.83 7.48
C LEU A 279 16.21 -1.51 8.25
N LYS A 280 16.38 -1.54 9.58
CA LYS A 280 16.55 -0.33 10.40
C LYS A 280 17.71 0.55 9.94
N SER A 281 18.74 -0.05 9.33
CA SER A 281 19.87 0.71 8.80
C SER A 281 19.48 1.69 7.68
N MET A 282 18.31 1.51 7.04
CA MET A 282 17.78 2.40 6.00
C MET A 282 17.06 3.63 6.58
N ALA A 283 16.72 3.63 7.87
CA ALA A 283 15.86 4.66 8.46
C ALA A 283 16.50 6.05 8.42
N ASP A 284 17.83 6.13 8.58
CA ASP A 284 18.55 7.41 8.58
C ASP A 284 18.56 8.07 7.20
N ASP A 285 18.82 7.30 6.14
CA ASP A 285 18.82 7.79 4.76
C ASP A 285 17.42 8.25 4.33
N LEU A 286 16.40 7.47 4.70
CA LEU A 286 15.02 7.82 4.39
C LEU A 286 14.51 9.02 5.22
N ALA A 287 14.88 9.11 6.50
CA ALA A 287 14.55 10.28 7.32
C ALA A 287 15.22 11.55 6.80
N ALA A 288 16.43 11.46 6.24
CA ALA A 288 17.08 12.56 5.55
C ALA A 288 16.31 12.96 4.28
N TYR A 289 15.93 11.98 3.44
CA TYR A 289 15.11 12.25 2.25
C TYR A 289 13.80 12.99 2.59
N TRP A 290 13.05 12.53 3.60
CA TRP A 290 11.79 13.18 3.98
C TRP A 290 11.99 14.50 4.72
N SER A 291 13.17 14.80 5.26
CA SER A 291 13.47 16.12 5.83
C SER A 291 13.43 17.23 4.78
N ASP A 292 13.72 16.90 3.52
CA ASP A 292 13.61 17.80 2.38
C ASP A 292 12.16 17.92 1.88
N PHE A 293 11.25 17.04 2.32
CA PHE A 293 9.82 17.06 1.97
C PHE A 293 9.03 17.90 2.98
N SER A 294 9.15 19.23 2.86
CA SER A 294 8.60 20.18 3.85
C SER A 294 7.07 20.17 4.00
N ASP A 295 6.35 19.65 3.01
CA ASP A 295 4.88 19.70 2.96
C ASP A 295 4.21 18.77 3.97
N ASP A 296 4.94 17.75 4.47
CA ASP A 296 4.42 16.80 5.45
C ASP A 296 5.52 16.23 6.37
N PRO A 297 5.72 16.81 7.57
CA PRO A 297 6.72 16.34 8.54
C PRO A 297 6.36 14.97 9.15
N ALA A 298 5.12 14.49 9.03
CA ALA A 298 4.72 13.20 9.59
C ALA A 298 5.48 12.04 8.94
N LEU A 299 5.81 12.14 7.64
CA LEU A 299 6.58 11.12 6.92
C LEU A 299 7.94 10.85 7.59
N GLN A 300 8.67 11.93 7.91
CA GLN A 300 9.94 11.83 8.62
C GLN A 300 9.74 11.29 10.04
N GLN A 301 8.71 11.78 10.74
CA GLN A 301 8.45 11.40 12.12
C GLN A 301 8.16 9.91 12.27
N ASP A 302 7.30 9.33 11.42
CA ASP A 302 6.94 7.92 11.46
C ASP A 302 8.16 7.00 11.28
N VAL A 303 9.11 7.44 10.47
CA VAL A 303 10.34 6.69 10.18
C VAL A 303 11.31 6.74 11.34
N MET A 304 11.37 7.90 11.99
CA MET A 304 12.13 8.09 13.21
C MET A 304 11.53 7.35 14.40
N VAL A 305 10.20 7.14 14.43
CA VAL A 305 9.54 6.28 15.42
C VAL A 305 10.02 4.84 15.26
N TRP A 306 9.96 4.28 14.04
CA TRP A 306 10.45 2.91 13.81
C TRP A 306 11.94 2.75 14.18
N ARG A 307 12.77 3.75 13.88
CA ARG A 307 14.20 3.72 14.30
C ARG A 307 14.36 3.50 15.81
N LYS A 308 13.49 4.10 16.62
CA LYS A 308 13.54 4.05 18.09
C LYS A 308 12.91 2.78 18.68
N GLU A 309 11.95 2.16 18.00
CA GLU A 309 11.32 0.92 18.43
C GLU A 309 12.30 -0.25 18.31
N GLY A 310 13.11 -0.50 19.35
CA GLY A 310 14.06 -1.60 19.47
C GLY A 310 14.05 -2.20 20.87
#